data_AF-A0A0V0GRC3-F1
#
_entry.id   AF-A0A0V0GRC3-F1
#
_cell.length_a   1.000
_cell.length_b   1.000
_cell.length_c   1.000
_cell.angle_alpha   90.00
_cell.angle_beta   90.00
_cell.angle_gamma   90.00
#
_symmetry.space_group_name_H-M   'P 1'
#
loop_
_entity.id
_entity.type
_entity.pdbx_description
1 polymer ?
#
loop_
_entity_poly.entity_id
_entity_poly.type
_entity_poly.pdbx_seq_one_letter_code
_entity_poly.pdbx_strand_id
1 'polypeptide(L)'
;MEDIGTSRVWNMKYRFWPNNKSRMYLLENTGDFVKANGLQEGDFIVIYADMKCGKYLIRGVKVRQNGPKSEGKKQTKKNPRKLSSAAAISSSPVAQAVR
;
A
#
# COMPACT_ATOMS: atom_id res chain seq x y z
N MET A 1 -14.93 -16.39 1.60
CA MET A 1 -14.95 -16.48 0.11
C MET A 1 -13.79 -17.37 -0.30
N GLU A 2 -14.02 -18.38 -1.13
CA GLU A 2 -13.10 -19.50 -1.37
C GLU A 2 -12.34 -19.31 -2.70
N ASP A 3 -11.01 -19.42 -2.70
CA ASP A 3 -10.17 -19.11 -3.87
C ASP A 3 -9.90 -20.35 -4.74
N ILE A 4 -10.36 -20.30 -5.99
CA ILE A 4 -10.27 -21.38 -6.98
C ILE A 4 -8.80 -21.76 -7.27
N GLY A 5 -7.86 -20.82 -7.18
CA GLY A 5 -6.45 -21.04 -7.51
C GLY A 5 -5.62 -21.60 -6.35
N THR A 6 -6.09 -21.49 -5.10
CA THR A 6 -5.28 -21.84 -3.91
C THR A 6 -6.01 -22.65 -2.84
N SER A 7 -7.31 -22.92 -3.02
CA SER A 7 -8.23 -23.51 -2.04
C SER A 7 -8.25 -22.80 -0.67
N ARG A 8 -7.78 -21.55 -0.60
CA ARG A 8 -7.80 -20.74 0.63
C ARG A 8 -9.15 -20.07 0.81
N VAL A 9 -9.63 -20.04 2.05
CA VAL A 9 -10.85 -19.32 2.42
C VAL A 9 -10.47 -17.95 3.00
N TRP A 10 -10.82 -16.89 2.26
CA TRP A 10 -10.58 -15.51 2.64
C TRP A 10 -11.75 -14.97 3.49
N ASN A 11 -11.43 -14.42 4.65
CA ASN A 11 -12.37 -13.70 5.51
C ASN A 11 -12.50 -12.26 5.02
N MET A 12 -13.34 -12.06 4.01
CA MET A 12 -13.69 -10.76 3.44
C MET A 12 -15.08 -10.35 3.92
N LYS A 13 -15.27 -9.05 4.15
CA LYS A 13 -16.51 -8.51 4.73
C LYS A 13 -17.22 -7.59 3.74
N TYR A 14 -18.38 -8.02 3.28
CA TYR A 14 -19.23 -7.22 2.40
C TYR A 14 -20.03 -6.22 3.23
N ARG A 15 -20.05 -4.95 2.79
CA ARG A 15 -20.86 -3.89 3.40
C ARG A 15 -21.26 -2.83 2.37
N PHE A 16 -22.00 -1.82 2.83
CA PHE A 16 -22.13 -0.55 2.12
C PHE A 16 -21.84 0.66 3.00
N TRP A 17 -21.65 1.80 2.33
CA TRP A 17 -21.77 3.15 2.88
C TRP A 17 -22.94 3.86 2.17
N PRO A 18 -23.73 4.70 2.88
CA PRO A 18 -24.68 5.60 2.25
C PRO A 18 -23.97 6.54 1.27
N ASN A 19 -24.55 6.75 0.08
CA ASN A 19 -24.05 7.71 -0.90
C ASN A 19 -25.23 8.41 -1.58
N ASN A 20 -25.60 9.59 -1.09
CA ASN A 20 -26.81 10.31 -1.49
C ASN A 20 -28.06 9.40 -1.38
N LYS A 21 -28.85 9.25 -2.46
CA LYS A 21 -30.00 8.34 -2.53
C LYS A 21 -29.64 6.88 -2.87
N SER A 22 -28.35 6.52 -2.84
CA SER A 22 -27.81 5.23 -3.27
C SER A 22 -26.83 4.66 -2.23
N ARG A 23 -26.13 3.57 -2.59
CA ARG A 23 -25.17 2.84 -1.75
C ARG A 23 -23.87 2.63 -2.51
N MET A 24 -22.75 2.98 -1.90
CA MET A 24 -21.44 2.48 -2.33
C MET A 24 -21.20 1.14 -1.64
N TYR A 25 -20.92 0.09 -2.40
CA TYR A 25 -20.61 -1.23 -1.86
C TYR A 25 -19.10 -1.42 -1.68
N LEU A 26 -18.71 -2.08 -0.58
CA LEU A 26 -17.32 -2.34 -0.23
C LEU A 26 -17.13 -3.82 0.08
N LEU A 27 -15.99 -4.36 -0.33
CA LEU A 27 -15.46 -5.65 0.11
C LEU A 27 -14.23 -5.36 0.97
N GLU A 28 -14.43 -5.30 2.28
CA GLU A 28 -13.39 -5.07 3.28
C GLU A 28 -12.51 -6.32 3.46
N ASN A 29 -11.33 -6.16 4.07
CA ASN A 29 -10.38 -7.23 4.39
C ASN A 29 -9.78 -7.98 3.17
N THR A 30 -9.83 -7.37 1.98
CA THR A 30 -9.26 -7.92 0.72
C THR A 30 -7.74 -7.88 0.62
N GLY A 31 -7.05 -7.11 1.48
CA GLY A 31 -5.62 -6.82 1.35
C GLY A 31 -4.71 -8.06 1.31
N ASP A 32 -5.01 -9.11 2.07
CA ASP A 32 -4.16 -10.31 2.10
C ASP A 32 -4.41 -11.24 0.90
N PHE A 33 -5.62 -11.26 0.35
CA PHE A 33 -5.91 -11.90 -0.93
C PHE A 33 -5.15 -11.22 -2.08
N VAL A 34 -5.17 -9.87 -2.10
CA VAL A 34 -4.44 -9.06 -3.10
C VAL A 34 -2.94 -9.31 -3.02
N LYS A 35 -2.35 -9.32 -1.81
CA LYS A 35 -0.93 -9.65 -1.59
C LYS A 35 -0.59 -11.07 -2.02
N ALA A 36 -1.39 -12.07 -1.62
CA ALA A 36 -1.10 -13.48 -1.87
C ALA A 36 -1.24 -13.87 -3.35
N ASN A 37 -2.22 -13.29 -4.06
CA ASN A 37 -2.29 -13.39 -5.52
C ASN A 37 -1.27 -12.47 -6.21
N GLY A 38 -0.77 -11.45 -5.51
CA GLY A 38 0.18 -10.45 -6.01
C GLY A 38 -0.42 -9.56 -7.11
N LEU A 39 -1.67 -9.14 -6.92
CA LEU A 39 -2.43 -8.34 -7.89
C LEU A 39 -2.06 -6.85 -7.80
N GLN A 40 -2.15 -6.14 -8.93
CA GLN A 40 -1.86 -4.71 -9.07
C GLN A 40 -3.02 -3.96 -9.75
N GLU A 41 -2.89 -2.65 -9.89
CA GLU A 41 -3.83 -1.84 -10.67
C GLU A 41 -3.82 -2.30 -12.14
N GLY A 42 -5.01 -2.56 -12.70
CA GLY A 42 -5.18 -3.14 -14.03
C GLY A 42 -5.25 -4.68 -14.06
N ASP A 43 -4.96 -5.37 -12.96
CA ASP A 43 -5.36 -6.78 -12.79
C ASP A 43 -6.86 -6.88 -12.44
N PHE A 44 -7.46 -8.04 -12.71
CA PHE A 44 -8.87 -8.30 -12.43
C PHE A 44 -9.08 -9.25 -11.24
N ILE A 45 -10.23 -9.12 -10.60
CA ILE A 45 -10.81 -10.16 -9.74
C ILE A 45 -12.08 -10.69 -10.41
N VAL A 46 -12.30 -12.00 -10.31
CA VAL A 46 -13.55 -12.64 -10.76
C VAL A 46 -14.19 -13.33 -9.57
N ILE A 47 -15.47 -13.05 -9.33
CA ILE A 47 -16.27 -13.67 -8.27
C ILE A 47 -17.33 -14.53 -8.97
N TYR A 48 -17.47 -15.78 -8.53
CA TYR A 48 -18.47 -16.73 -9.00
C TYR A 48 -19.40 -17.10 -7.84
N ALA A 49 -20.68 -17.30 -8.13
CA ALA A 49 -21.64 -17.87 -7.19
C ALA A 49 -21.93 -19.32 -7.58
N ASP A 50 -21.65 -20.28 -6.70
CA ASP A 50 -22.14 -21.64 -6.88
C ASP A 50 -23.59 -21.73 -6.40
N MET A 51 -24.52 -21.79 -7.36
CA MET A 51 -25.95 -21.89 -7.11
C MET A 51 -26.36 -23.19 -6.39
N LYS A 52 -25.52 -24.24 -6.38
CA LYS A 52 -25.85 -25.52 -5.73
C LYS A 52 -25.60 -25.51 -4.22
N CYS A 53 -24.57 -24.80 -3.76
CA CYS A 53 -24.21 -24.74 -2.34
C CYS A 53 -24.26 -23.33 -1.71
N GLY A 54 -24.64 -22.30 -2.48
CA GLY A 54 -24.75 -20.92 -2.02
C GLY A 54 -23.41 -20.25 -1.69
N LYS A 55 -22.28 -20.87 -2.04
CA LYS A 55 -20.94 -20.33 -1.79
C LYS A 55 -20.52 -19.32 -2.84
N TYR A 56 -19.68 -18.39 -2.41
CA TYR A 56 -18.95 -17.47 -3.30
C TYR A 56 -17.49 -17.90 -3.43
N LEU A 57 -17.09 -18.12 -4.68
CA LEU A 57 -15.73 -18.41 -5.11
C LEU A 57 -15.09 -17.12 -5.66
N ILE A 58 -13.78 -16.97 -5.53
CA ILE A 58 -13.01 -15.85 -6.08
C ILE A 58 -11.77 -16.35 -6.83
N ARG A 59 -11.28 -15.55 -7.78
CA ARG A 59 -10.00 -15.74 -8.46
C ARG A 59 -9.35 -14.42 -8.79
N GLY A 60 -8.03 -14.30 -8.59
CA GLY A 60 -7.21 -13.24 -9.15
C GLY A 60 -6.79 -13.55 -10.59
N VAL A 61 -6.86 -12.57 -11.48
CA VAL A 61 -6.52 -12.72 -12.91
C VAL A 61 -5.53 -11.62 -13.29
N LYS A 62 -4.29 -12.01 -13.59
CA LYS A 62 -3.22 -11.07 -13.95
C LYS A 62 -3.24 -10.69 -15.41
N VAL A 63 -3.18 -9.39 -15.68
CA VAL A 63 -3.08 -8.83 -17.03
C VAL A 63 -1.61 -8.48 -17.29
N ARG A 64 -0.99 -9.17 -18.24
CA ARG A 64 0.34 -8.75 -18.72
C ARG A 64 0.19 -7.46 -19.52
N GLN A 65 0.60 -6.33 -18.95
CA GLN A 65 0.82 -5.13 -19.73
C GLN A 65 1.96 -5.39 -20.73
N ASN A 66 1.62 -5.56 -22.01
CA ASN A 66 2.59 -5.60 -23.10
C ASN A 66 3.05 -4.17 -23.43
N GLY A 67 3.77 -3.55 -22.49
CA GLY A 67 4.37 -2.23 -22.60
C GLY A 67 5.84 -2.24 -22.14
N PRO A 68 6.66 -1.26 -22.55
CA PRO A 68 8.06 -1.19 -22.13
C PRO A 68 8.16 -0.97 -20.62
N LYS A 69 9.05 -1.72 -19.96
CA LYS A 69 9.30 -1.58 -18.52
C LYS A 69 9.76 -0.16 -18.20
N SER A 70 8.99 0.56 -17.38
CA SER A 70 9.41 1.84 -16.80
C SER A 70 10.43 1.59 -15.69
N GLU A 71 11.72 1.66 -16.04
CA GLU A 71 12.81 1.43 -15.09
C GLU A 71 12.87 2.46 -13.96
N GLY A 72 13.30 1.99 -12.79
CA GLY A 72 13.07 2.62 -11.49
C GLY A 72 13.55 4.06 -11.29
N LYS A 73 12.76 4.80 -10.51
CA LYS A 73 13.16 6.10 -9.94
C LYS A 73 13.94 5.87 -8.64
N LYS A 74 15.20 6.31 -8.63
CA LYS A 74 16.23 5.98 -7.63
C LYS A 74 15.88 6.40 -6.19
N GLN A 75 16.35 5.63 -5.21
CA GLN A 75 16.47 6.06 -3.82
C GLN A 75 17.47 7.23 -3.69
N THR A 76 17.04 8.36 -3.14
CA THR A 76 17.90 9.54 -2.94
C THR A 76 18.77 9.38 -1.69
N LYS A 77 19.90 8.68 -1.80
CA LYS A 77 20.93 8.68 -0.75
C LYS A 77 21.57 10.07 -0.61
N LYS A 78 21.21 10.83 0.43
CA LYS A 78 22.00 12.00 0.88
C LYS A 78 23.08 11.52 1.85
N ASN A 79 24.34 11.80 1.55
CA ASN A 79 25.49 11.48 2.40
C ASN A 79 26.15 12.79 2.86
N PRO A 80 26.45 13.00 4.15
CA PRO A 80 26.94 14.29 4.64
C PRO A 80 28.44 14.48 4.34
N ARG A 81 28.81 15.68 3.89
CA ARG A 81 30.22 16.10 3.89
C ARG A 81 30.52 16.88 5.17
N LYS A 82 31.45 16.39 5.99
CA LYS A 82 32.17 17.22 6.96
C LYS A 82 33.06 18.21 6.19
N LEU A 83 33.25 19.41 6.76
CA LEU A 83 34.44 20.21 6.53
C LEU A 83 34.91 20.79 7.88
N SER A 84 36.20 20.98 8.02
CA SER A 84 36.94 21.40 9.22
C SER A 84 37.89 22.54 8.77
N SER A 85 38.42 23.50 9.54
CA SER A 85 38.42 23.87 10.95
C SER A 85 39.57 24.90 11.11
N ALA A 86 39.32 26.13 11.56
CA ALA A 86 40.27 27.14 12.09
C ALA A 86 39.44 28.39 12.46
N ALA A 87 39.46 28.99 13.67
CA ALA A 87 40.55 29.55 14.49
C ALA A 87 41.06 30.92 13.97
N ALA A 88 41.10 32.02 14.75
CA ALA A 88 40.49 32.33 16.06
C ALA A 88 39.94 33.80 16.06
N ILE A 89 40.12 34.79 16.97
CA ILE A 89 40.90 35.06 18.21
C ILE A 89 40.11 36.10 19.05
N SER A 90 40.24 36.12 20.40
CA SER A 90 39.87 37.24 21.34
C SER A 90 38.37 37.66 21.46
N SER A 91 37.87 38.20 22.58
CA SER A 91 38.39 38.37 23.96
C SER A 91 37.26 38.61 24.99
N SER A 92 37.40 37.99 26.17
CA SER A 92 36.98 38.41 27.54
C SER A 92 35.53 38.89 27.86
N PRO A 93 35.07 38.78 29.13
CA PRO A 93 33.63 38.72 29.44
C PRO A 93 33.06 39.96 30.16
N VAL A 94 31.72 40.05 30.15
CA VAL A 94 30.92 40.73 31.18
C VAL A 94 29.81 39.77 31.62
N ALA A 95 29.56 39.70 32.93
CA ALA A 95 28.49 38.89 33.51
C ALA A 95 27.42 39.78 34.14
N GLN A 96 26.15 39.38 34.01
CA GLN A 96 25.10 39.84 34.92
C GLN A 96 23.95 38.82 34.96
N ALA A 97 23.52 38.50 36.17
CA ALA A 97 22.27 37.80 36.45
C ALA A 97 21.33 38.78 37.17
N VAL A 98 20.02 38.65 37.02
CA VAL A 98 19.00 39.03 38.00
C VAL A 98 17.69 38.27 37.68
N ARG A 99 17.19 37.54 38.69
CA ARG A 99 15.81 37.02 38.87
C ARG A 99 15.19 36.24 37.71
#